data_AF-A0A6V7J5G7-F1
#
_entry.id   AF-A0A6V7J5G7-F1
#
_cell.length_a   1.000
_cell.length_b   1.000
_cell.length_c   1.000
_cell.angle_alpha   90.00
_cell.angle_beta   90.00
_cell.angle_gamma   90.00
#
_symmetry.space_group_name_H-M   'P 1'
#
loop_
_entity.id
_entity.type
_entity.pdbx_description
1 polymer ?
#
loop_
_entity_poly.entity_id
_entity_poly.type
_entity_poly.pdbx_seq_one_letter_code
_entity_poly.pdbx_strand_id
1 'polypeptide(L)'
;TTACSVGETDVEIFAEEAGPQNITLCAPLNANKASLLLPLHQRYQKARLNQEYISTSLPAPRLLIGCKKRLREYLVSKIDLCRPCVNLSVKWREIPYNSNSKEYEWKIPVGNLAHRNYVTYVTLATTTIGTLIVLRALWMSWRGQRPKTD
;
A
#
# COMPACT_ATOMS: atom_id res chain seq x y z
N THR A 1 13.58 -11.89 -15.06
CA THR A 1 13.59 -11.02 -13.87
C THR A 1 12.90 -11.74 -12.75
N THR A 2 13.44 -11.68 -11.54
CA THR A 2 12.85 -12.29 -10.35
C THR A 2 12.68 -11.21 -9.28
N ALA A 3 11.67 -11.37 -8.43
CA ALA A 3 11.38 -10.42 -7.37
C ALA A 3 11.00 -11.17 -6.10
N CYS A 4 11.18 -10.52 -4.96
CA CYS A 4 10.73 -10.98 -3.67
C CYS A 4 10.41 -9.79 -2.77
N SER A 5 9.55 -10.04 -1.79
CA SER A 5 9.16 -9.06 -0.78
C SER A 5 9.34 -9.68 0.61
N VAL A 6 9.85 -8.91 1.55
CA VAL A 6 9.98 -9.26 2.96
C VAL A 6 9.50 -8.09 3.79
N GLY A 7 8.66 -8.37 4.78
CA GLY A 7 8.10 -7.36 5.67
C GLY A 7 6.60 -7.57 5.83
N GLU A 8 5.89 -6.47 6.08
CA GLU A 8 4.46 -6.50 6.31
C GLU A 8 3.67 -6.93 5.06
N THR A 9 2.71 -7.83 5.24
CA THR A 9 1.89 -8.39 4.15
C THR A 9 0.40 -8.18 4.36
N ASP A 10 -0.05 -7.96 5.59
CA ASP A 10 -1.44 -7.62 5.86
C ASP A 10 -1.70 -6.23 5.29
N VAL A 11 -2.51 -6.10 4.25
CA VAL A 11 -2.80 -4.82 3.58
C VAL A 11 -3.88 -4.01 4.27
N GLU A 12 -4.61 -4.61 5.22
CA GLU A 12 -5.76 -3.99 5.89
C GLU A 12 -5.35 -3.13 7.09
N ILE A 13 -4.17 -3.36 7.65
CA ILE A 13 -3.67 -2.52 8.75
C ILE A 13 -3.31 -1.12 8.27
N PHE A 14 -3.59 -0.14 9.13
CA PHE A 14 -3.28 1.26 8.87
C PHE A 14 -1.79 1.46 8.63
N ALA A 15 -1.46 2.42 7.76
CA ALA A 15 -0.08 2.73 7.40
C ALA A 15 0.78 3.07 8.62
N GLU A 16 0.22 3.70 9.65
CA GLU A 16 0.95 4.04 10.88
C GLU A 16 1.27 2.84 11.79
N GLU A 17 0.59 1.72 11.59
CA GLU A 17 0.81 0.47 12.34
C GLU A 17 1.60 -0.56 11.53
N ALA A 18 1.70 -0.35 10.21
CA ALA A 18 2.38 -1.26 9.31
C ALA A 18 3.91 -1.21 9.49
N GLY A 19 4.52 -2.39 9.55
CA GLY A 19 5.97 -2.52 9.48
C GLY A 19 6.51 -2.14 8.09
N PRO A 20 7.82 -1.87 7.97
CA PRO A 20 8.45 -1.60 6.67
C PRO A 20 8.35 -2.83 5.75
N GLN A 21 8.21 -2.57 4.45
CA GLN A 21 8.21 -3.60 3.42
C GLN A 21 9.40 -3.40 2.48
N ASN A 22 10.27 -4.41 2.40
CA ASN A 22 11.45 -4.42 1.55
C ASN A 22 11.20 -5.27 0.32
N ILE A 23 11.28 -4.65 -0.86
CA ILE A 23 11.14 -5.34 -2.15
C ILE A 23 12.52 -5.41 -2.78
N THR A 24 12.94 -6.62 -3.18
CA THR A 24 14.15 -6.83 -3.97
C THR A 24 13.76 -7.33 -5.34
N LEU A 25 14.26 -6.66 -6.39
CA LEU A 25 14.19 -7.12 -7.76
C LEU A 25 15.59 -7.45 -8.26
N CYS A 26 15.74 -8.58 -8.94
CA CYS A 26 16.99 -9.01 -9.50
C CYS A 26 16.82 -9.46 -10.96
N ALA A 27 17.77 -9.09 -11.79
CA ALA A 27 17.79 -9.39 -13.22
C ALA A 27 19.24 -9.67 -13.67
N PRO A 28 19.43 -10.47 -14.73
CA PRO A 28 20.73 -10.58 -15.37
C PRO A 28 21.15 -9.23 -15.96
N LEU A 29 22.44 -8.92 -15.88
CA LEU A 29 23.00 -7.69 -16.41
C LEU A 29 23.23 -7.84 -17.92
N ASN A 30 22.26 -7.37 -18.71
CA ASN A 30 22.32 -7.44 -20.17
C ASN A 30 22.53 -6.08 -20.84
N ALA A 31 22.41 -4.97 -20.08
CA ALA A 31 22.51 -3.62 -20.61
C ALA A 31 22.98 -2.63 -19.52
N ASN A 32 23.44 -1.46 -19.96
CA ASN A 32 23.86 -0.35 -19.08
C ASN A 32 22.69 0.55 -18.66
N LYS A 33 21.47 0.24 -19.09
CA LYS A 33 20.23 0.94 -18.75
C LYS A 33 19.18 -0.06 -18.32
N ALA A 34 18.38 0.30 -17.33
CA ALA A 34 17.25 -0.47 -16.87
C ALA A 34 16.05 0.46 -16.68
N SER A 35 14.85 -0.02 -17.02
CA SER A 35 13.59 0.65 -16.70
C SER A 35 12.86 -0.20 -15.66
N LEU A 36 12.41 0.44 -14.59
CA LEU A 36 11.68 -0.20 -13.51
C LEU A 36 10.31 0.47 -13.38
N LEU A 37 9.26 -0.33 -13.53
CA LEU A 37 7.89 0.06 -13.23
C LEU A 37 7.46 -0.69 -11.98
N LEU A 38 7.19 0.01 -10.88
CA LEU A 38 6.74 -0.58 -9.62
C LEU A 38 5.35 -0.05 -9.27
N PRO A 39 4.30 -0.89 -9.27
CA PRO A 39 3.01 -0.48 -8.77
C PRO A 39 3.09 -0.29 -7.26
N LEU A 40 2.55 0.81 -6.76
CA LEU A 40 2.49 1.12 -5.33
C LEU A 40 1.05 1.06 -4.88
N HIS A 41 0.79 0.24 -3.86
CA HIS A 41 -0.50 0.22 -3.17
C HIS A 41 -0.40 1.08 -1.92
N GLN A 42 -1.22 2.11 -1.86
CA GLN A 42 -1.26 3.03 -0.74
C GLN A 42 -2.19 2.47 0.35
N ARG A 43 -1.65 2.30 1.56
CA ARG A 43 -2.44 1.89 2.72
C ARG A 43 -3.35 3.01 3.19
N TYR A 44 -4.43 2.61 3.87
CA TYR A 44 -5.28 3.55 4.60
C TYR A 44 -4.50 4.20 5.73
N GLN A 45 -4.71 5.51 5.89
CA GLN A 45 -4.14 6.30 6.97
C GLN A 45 -5.22 6.55 8.01
N LYS A 46 -4.84 6.64 9.27
CA LYS A 46 -5.79 7.03 10.31
C LYS A 46 -6.29 8.45 10.08
N ALA A 47 -7.55 8.69 10.42
CA ALA A 47 -8.10 10.04 10.40
C ALA A 47 -7.39 10.94 11.42
N ARG A 48 -7.17 12.21 11.08
CA ARG A 48 -6.45 13.18 11.90
C ARG A 48 -7.28 14.43 12.14
N LEU A 49 -7.00 15.12 13.24
CA LEU A 49 -7.69 16.37 13.56
C LEU A 49 -7.05 17.51 12.77
N ASN A 50 -7.86 18.28 12.03
CA ASN A 50 -7.42 19.48 11.29
C ASN A 50 -6.32 19.23 10.24
N GLN A 51 -6.20 18.00 9.74
CA GLN A 51 -5.30 17.64 8.66
C GLN A 51 -6.09 16.90 7.59
N GLU A 52 -6.00 17.40 6.36
CA GLU A 52 -6.66 16.78 5.19
C GLU A 52 -5.69 15.94 4.37
N TYR A 53 -4.38 16.17 4.51
CA TYR A 53 -3.34 15.45 3.80
C TYR A 53 -2.19 15.07 4.72
N ILE A 54 -1.57 13.93 4.42
CA ILE A 54 -0.31 13.48 5.02
C ILE A 54 0.73 13.26 3.91
N SER A 55 1.98 13.64 4.18
CA SER A 55 3.10 13.35 3.29
C SER A 55 3.72 12.00 3.63
N THR A 56 3.93 11.17 2.61
CA THR A 56 4.73 9.93 2.70
C THR A 56 5.89 10.03 1.73
N SER A 57 7.09 9.67 2.17
CA SER A 57 8.26 9.63 1.30
C SER A 57 8.46 8.24 0.72
N LEU A 58 8.69 8.19 -0.60
CA LEU A 58 9.20 7.01 -1.27
C LEU A 58 10.71 7.19 -1.49
N PRO A 59 11.56 6.43 -0.79
CA PRO A 59 13.00 6.55 -0.94
C PRO A 59 13.45 6.09 -2.32
N ALA A 60 14.54 6.67 -2.82
CA ALA A 60 15.17 6.19 -4.04
C ALA A 60 15.63 4.72 -3.89
N PRO A 61 15.48 3.88 -4.93
CA PRO A 61 15.89 2.49 -4.85
C PRO A 61 17.42 2.39 -4.70
N ARG A 62 17.90 1.29 -4.12
CA ARG A 62 19.34 1.00 -4.06
C ARG A 62 19.70 0.07 -5.22
N LEU A 63 20.65 0.48 -6.07
CA LEU A 63 21.09 -0.34 -7.18
C LEU A 63 22.27 -1.21 -6.75
N LEU A 64 22.12 -2.53 -6.91
CA LEU A 64 23.12 -3.50 -6.51
C LEU A 64 23.62 -4.29 -7.72
N ILE A 65 24.92 -4.56 -7.76
CA ILE A 65 25.53 -5.50 -8.70
C ILE A 65 25.95 -6.78 -7.97
N GLY A 66 25.54 -7.92 -8.53
CA GLY A 66 25.94 -9.25 -8.05
C GLY A 66 27.19 -9.74 -8.79
N CYS A 67 28.23 -10.14 -8.05
CA CYS A 67 29.43 -10.75 -8.64
C CYS A 67 29.62 -12.20 -8.20
N LYS A 68 29.81 -13.11 -9.16
CA LYS A 68 30.19 -14.51 -8.90
C LYS A 68 31.56 -14.64 -8.22
N LYS A 69 32.46 -13.67 -8.44
CA LYS A 69 33.80 -13.58 -7.82
C LYS A 69 33.90 -12.32 -6.96
N ARG A 70 34.67 -12.37 -5.88
CA ARG A 70 34.89 -11.23 -4.97
C ARG A 70 35.72 -10.15 -5.67
N LEU A 71 35.14 -8.96 -5.84
CA LEU A 71 35.89 -7.74 -6.14
C LEU A 71 36.57 -7.26 -4.84
N ARG A 72 37.90 -7.13 -4.83
CA ARG A 72 38.68 -6.81 -3.62
C ARG A 72 38.73 -5.31 -3.29
N GLU A 73 38.56 -4.44 -4.27
CA GLU A 73 38.83 -3.00 -4.21
C GLU A 73 37.80 -2.18 -3.42
N TYR A 74 36.87 -2.84 -2.72
CA TYR A 74 35.55 -2.29 -2.55
C TYR A 74 34.82 -2.89 -1.33
N LEU A 75 34.35 -2.03 -0.43
CA LEU A 75 33.71 -2.41 0.84
C LEU A 75 32.45 -3.27 0.61
N VAL A 76 32.31 -4.32 1.41
CA VAL A 76 31.17 -5.26 1.39
C VAL A 76 30.10 -4.72 2.33
N SER A 77 28.98 -4.27 1.78
CA SER A 77 27.80 -3.92 2.57
C SER A 77 27.06 -5.20 2.98
N LYS A 78 26.76 -5.37 4.27
CA LYS A 78 25.74 -6.34 4.72
C LYS A 78 24.38 -5.82 4.25
N ILE A 79 23.87 -6.36 3.15
CA ILE A 79 22.54 -6.01 2.64
C ILE A 79 21.68 -7.26 2.79
N ASP A 80 20.54 -7.09 3.47
CA ASP A 80 19.54 -8.14 3.57
C ASP A 80 18.74 -8.18 2.28
N LEU A 81 19.05 -9.16 1.43
CA LEU A 81 18.31 -9.44 0.20
C LEU A 81 17.42 -10.65 0.44
N CYS A 82 16.20 -10.59 -0.07
CA CYS A 82 15.29 -11.72 0.04
C CYS A 82 15.61 -12.81 -1.01
N ARG A 83 15.13 -14.03 -0.75
CA ARG A 83 15.17 -15.13 -1.72
C ARG A 83 14.09 -14.91 -2.79
N PRO A 84 14.37 -15.18 -4.08
CA PRO A 84 15.53 -15.92 -4.60
C PRO A 84 16.77 -15.06 -4.90
N CYS A 85 16.67 -13.73 -4.85
CA CYS A 85 17.73 -12.83 -5.30
C CYS A 85 19.06 -13.03 -4.56
N VAL A 86 19.02 -13.24 -3.24
CA VAL A 86 20.23 -13.49 -2.45
C VAL A 86 21.07 -14.67 -2.95
N ASN A 87 20.43 -15.69 -3.54
CA ASN A 87 21.11 -16.91 -3.99
C ASN A 87 21.76 -16.78 -5.38
N LEU A 88 21.47 -15.72 -6.14
CA LEU A 88 22.00 -15.56 -7.50
C LEU A 88 23.47 -15.15 -7.55
N SER A 89 23.99 -14.62 -6.44
CA SER A 89 25.37 -14.15 -6.35
C SER A 89 25.92 -14.37 -4.95
N VAL A 90 27.21 -14.70 -4.88
CA VAL A 90 27.92 -14.86 -3.60
C VAL A 90 28.08 -13.52 -2.88
N LYS A 91 28.20 -12.42 -3.65
CA LYS A 91 28.32 -11.06 -3.11
C LYS A 91 27.48 -10.08 -3.90
N TRP A 92 26.88 -9.16 -3.16
CA TRP A 92 26.11 -8.04 -3.66
C TRP A 92 26.76 -6.75 -3.20
N ARG A 93 26.77 -5.76 -4.09
CA ARG A 93 27.38 -4.47 -3.79
C ARG A 93 26.57 -3.34 -4.38
N GLU A 94 26.37 -2.31 -3.58
CA GLU A 94 25.74 -1.08 -4.01
C GLU A 94 26.66 -0.31 -4.97
N ILE A 95 26.07 0.15 -6.07
CA ILE A 95 26.75 0.95 -7.08
C ILE A 95 26.06 2.31 -7.20
N PRO A 96 26.83 3.38 -7.42
CA PRO A 96 26.24 4.67 -7.76
C PRO A 96 25.56 4.57 -9.12
N TYR A 97 24.45 5.28 -9.28
CA TYR A 97 23.71 5.33 -10.52
C TYR A 97 23.05 6.69 -10.69
N ASN A 98 22.89 7.12 -11.94
CA ASN A 98 22.12 8.31 -12.25
C ASN A 98 20.66 7.91 -12.41
N SER A 99 19.80 8.47 -11.56
CA SER A 99 18.35 8.29 -11.62
C SER A 99 17.67 9.56 -12.07
N ASN A 100 16.60 9.41 -12.87
CA ASN A 100 15.67 10.49 -13.10
C ASN A 100 14.67 10.64 -11.93
N SER A 101 14.48 9.59 -11.13
CA SER A 101 13.65 9.63 -9.92
C SER A 101 14.50 10.02 -8.70
N LYS A 102 14.14 11.16 -8.09
CA LYS A 102 14.59 11.55 -6.75
C LYS A 102 13.68 10.90 -5.71
N GLU A 103 14.01 11.06 -4.42
CA GLU A 103 13.05 10.82 -3.35
C GLU A 103 11.74 11.54 -3.67
N TYR A 104 10.64 10.80 -3.67
CA TYR A 104 9.34 11.31 -4.05
C TYR A 104 8.50 11.49 -2.80
N GLU A 105 8.06 12.73 -2.55
CA GLU A 105 7.09 13.02 -1.50
C GLU A 105 5.68 12.93 -2.08
N TRP A 106 4.90 11.97 -1.58
CA TRP A 106 3.53 11.75 -1.97
C TRP A 106 2.59 12.34 -0.92
N LYS A 107 1.78 13.33 -1.31
CA LYS A 107 0.70 13.86 -0.48
C LYS A 107 -0.56 13.01 -0.65
N ILE A 108 -1.01 12.44 0.46
CA ILE A 108 -2.09 11.46 0.54
C ILE A 108 -3.27 12.10 1.29
N PRO A 109 -4.50 12.06 0.77
CA PRO A 109 -5.65 12.55 1.50
C PRO A 109 -5.96 11.64 2.70
N VAL A 110 -6.31 12.25 3.83
CA VAL A 110 -6.70 11.55 5.07
C VAL A 110 -8.03 12.08 5.59
N GLY A 111 -8.74 11.24 6.34
CA GLY A 111 -9.99 11.65 6.96
C GLY A 111 -9.77 12.74 8.02
N ASN A 112 -10.62 13.76 8.06
CA ASN A 112 -10.57 14.79 9.10
C ASN A 112 -11.55 14.45 10.25
N LEU A 113 -10.99 14.27 11.45
CA LEU A 113 -11.77 13.96 12.67
C LEU A 113 -12.75 15.08 13.05
N ALA A 114 -12.53 16.32 12.62
CA ALA A 114 -13.47 17.42 12.83
C ALA A 114 -14.86 17.13 12.24
N HIS A 115 -14.93 16.34 11.17
CA HIS A 115 -16.19 16.01 10.49
C HIS A 115 -16.90 14.80 11.08
N ARG A 116 -16.31 14.13 12.09
CA ARG A 116 -16.83 12.87 12.65
C ARG A 116 -18.29 12.97 13.10
N ASN A 117 -18.63 14.00 13.87
CA ASN A 117 -19.99 14.16 14.41
C ASN A 117 -20.99 14.44 13.29
N TYR A 118 -20.64 15.33 12.36
CA TYR A 118 -21.47 15.66 11.20
C TYR A 118 -21.78 14.41 10.36
N VAL A 119 -20.74 13.66 9.97
CA VAL A 119 -20.89 12.41 9.22
C VAL A 119 -21.75 11.41 10.00
N THR A 120 -21.52 11.26 11.31
CA THR A 120 -22.29 10.34 12.16
C THR A 120 -23.78 10.69 12.17
N TYR A 121 -24.14 11.96 12.37
CA TYR A 121 -25.54 12.38 12.41
C TYR A 121 -26.23 12.22 11.06
N VAL A 122 -25.56 12.59 9.96
CA VAL A 122 -26.11 12.43 8.61
C VAL A 122 -26.30 10.95 8.29
N THR A 123 -25.30 10.09 8.55
CA THR A 123 -25.41 8.65 8.32
C THR A 123 -26.53 8.02 9.16
N LEU A 124 -26.67 8.42 10.43
CA LEU A 124 -27.74 7.92 11.28
C LEU A 124 -29.12 8.33 10.75
N ALA A 125 -29.29 9.60 10.38
CA ALA A 125 -30.54 10.11 9.84
C ALA A 125 -30.92 9.43 8.51
N THR A 126 -29.97 9.30 7.57
CA THR A 126 -30.24 8.65 6.29
C THR A 126 -30.53 7.17 6.45
N THR A 127 -29.78 6.48 7.31
CA THR A 127 -30.00 5.06 7.61
C THR A 127 -31.37 4.85 8.24
N THR A 128 -31.75 5.63 9.24
CA THR A 128 -33.06 5.50 9.90
C THR A 128 -34.21 5.78 8.93
N ILE A 129 -34.15 6.86 8.14
CA ILE A 129 -35.16 7.16 7.12
C ILE A 129 -35.26 6.03 6.10
N GLY A 130 -34.13 5.56 5.56
CA GLY A 130 -34.09 4.46 4.60
C GLY A 130 -34.69 3.18 5.18
N THR A 131 -34.38 2.87 6.44
CA THR A 131 -34.91 1.69 7.14
C THR A 131 -36.43 1.79 7.31
N LEU A 132 -36.96 2.96 7.67
CA LEU A 132 -38.41 3.18 7.81
C LEU A 132 -39.13 3.00 6.46
N ILE A 133 -38.55 3.48 5.36
CA ILE A 133 -39.12 3.31 4.01
C ILE A 133 -39.18 1.83 3.65
N VAL A 134 -38.10 1.07 3.87
CA VAL A 134 -38.06 -0.37 3.59
C VAL A 134 -39.07 -1.13 4.46
N LEU A 135 -39.13 -0.84 5.76
CA LEU A 135 -40.10 -1.45 6.68
C LEU A 135 -41.53 -1.16 6.25
N ARG A 136 -41.83 0.07 5.83
CA ARG A 136 -43.15 0.44 5.32
C ARG A 136 -43.50 -0.33 4.05
N ALA A 137 -42.57 -0.48 3.13
CA ALA A 137 -42.78 -1.24 1.90
C ALA A 137 -43.07 -2.73 2.19
N LEU A 138 -42.28 -3.35 3.08
CA LEU A 138 -42.50 -4.72 3.53
C LEU A 138 -43.85 -4.89 4.21
N TRP A 139 -44.22 -3.96 5.09
CA TRP A 139 -45.50 -3.99 5.78
C TRP A 139 -46.69 -3.91 4.82
N MET A 140 -46.63 -3.02 3.83
CA MET A 140 -47.68 -2.88 2.81
C MET A 140 -47.80 -4.14 1.96
N SER A 141 -46.67 -4.73 1.54
CA SER A 141 -46.63 -6.01 0.82
C SER A 141 -47.27 -7.14 1.63
N TRP A 142 -46.92 -7.27 2.91
CA TRP A 142 -47.48 -8.29 3.78
C TRP A 142 -48.99 -8.11 4.01
N ARG A 143 -49.49 -6.88 4.19
CA ARG A 143 -50.92 -6.60 4.29
C ARG A 143 -51.68 -6.95 3.00
N GLY A 144 -51.07 -6.75 1.83
CA GLY A 144 -51.65 -7.10 0.53
C GLY A 144 -51.76 -8.61 0.27
N GLN A 145 -51.02 -9.43 1.00
CA GLN A 145 -51.06 -10.89 0.90
C GLN A 145 -52.08 -11.57 1.83
N ARG A 146 -52.94 -10.83 2.55
CA ARG A 146 -54.02 -11.46 3.32
C ARG A 146 -54.95 -12.21 2.36
N PRO A 147 -55.14 -13.54 2.49
CA PRO A 147 -56.04 -14.28 1.62
C PRO A 147 -57.46 -13.76 1.82
N LYS A 148 -58.18 -13.55 0.71
CA LYS A 148 -59.63 -13.39 0.75
C LYS A 148 -60.18 -14.71 1.30
N THR A 149 -60.74 -14.68 2.52
CA THR A 149 -61.60 -15.76 3.00
C THR A 149 -62.87 -15.77 2.14
N ASP A 150 -63.07 -16.88 1.43
CA ASP A 150 -64.33 -17.23 0.76
C ASP A 150 -65.48 -17.40 1.76
#